data_AF-A0A2V7MWQ7-F1
#
_entry.id   AF-A0A2V7MWQ7-F1
#
_cell.length_a   1.000
_cell.length_b   1.000
_cell.length_c   1.000
_cell.angle_alpha   90.00
_cell.angle_beta   90.00
_cell.angle_gamma   90.00
#
_symmetry.space_group_name_H-M   'P 1'
#
loop_
_entity.id
_entity.type
_entity.pdbx_description
1 polymer ?
#
loop_
_entity_poly.entity_id
_entity_poly.type
_entity_poly.pdbx_seq_one_letter_code
_entity_poly.pdbx_strand_id
1 'polypeptide(L)'
;MASEISAVAAEVAGRLRRRGIALKGDERPEDLADLLSAVERFEGAVEARGGDLMVDDLQSSQPDDRHFVLPPRSADESLRIYIAQVDGATARVKEHPRITS
;
A
#
# COMPACT_ATOMS: atom_id res chain seq x y z
N MET A 1 -7.42 26.78 7.20
CA MET A 1 -8.11 25.49 7.40
C MET A 1 -8.22 24.69 6.10
N ALA A 2 -9.04 25.08 5.10
CA ALA A 2 -9.19 24.29 3.85
C ALA A 2 -7.88 24.08 3.05
N SER A 3 -6.98 25.08 3.03
CA SER A 3 -5.69 24.98 2.34
C SER A 3 -4.70 24.00 3.01
N GLU A 4 -4.84 23.78 4.32
CA GLU A 4 -3.91 22.93 5.08
C GLU A 4 -4.25 21.44 4.85
N ILE A 5 -5.55 21.11 4.86
CA ILE A 5 -6.06 19.79 4.51
C ILE A 5 -5.68 19.41 3.07
N SER A 6 -5.77 20.36 2.13
CA SER A 6 -5.38 20.13 0.73
C SER A 6 -3.88 19.89 0.57
N ALA A 7 -3.03 20.64 1.28
CA ALA A 7 -1.58 20.44 1.25
C ALA A 7 -1.19 19.06 1.82
N VAL A 8 -1.80 18.66 2.94
CA VAL A 8 -1.59 17.33 3.53
C VAL A 8 -2.06 16.23 2.58
N ALA A 9 -3.24 16.37 1.98
CA ALA A 9 -3.76 15.41 0.99
C ALA A 9 -2.82 15.26 -0.22
N ALA A 10 -2.27 16.38 -0.72
CA ALA A 10 -1.31 16.35 -1.81
C ALA A 10 0.00 15.63 -1.43
N GLU A 11 0.48 15.84 -0.20
CA GLU A 11 1.65 15.12 0.32
C GLU A 11 1.39 13.62 0.41
N VAL A 12 0.25 13.22 0.97
CA VAL A 12 -0.19 11.81 1.08
C VAL A 12 -0.31 11.19 -0.31
N ALA A 13 -0.95 11.88 -1.26
CA ALA A 13 -1.04 11.43 -2.64
C ALA A 13 0.35 11.25 -3.28
N GLY A 14 1.30 12.14 -3.00
CA GLY A 14 2.68 12.02 -3.43
C GLY A 14 3.38 10.78 -2.87
N ARG A 15 3.15 10.45 -1.59
CA ARG A 15 3.68 9.26 -0.94
C ARG A 15 3.12 7.97 -1.56
N LEU A 16 1.82 7.94 -1.87
CA LEU A 16 1.15 6.80 -2.51
C LEU A 16 1.63 6.57 -3.94
N ARG A 17 1.81 7.65 -4.72
CA ARG A 17 2.36 7.56 -6.10
C ARG A 17 3.78 7.01 -6.14
N ARG A 18 4.64 7.41 -5.19
CA ARG A 18 6.00 6.85 -5.07
C ARG A 18 6.03 5.35 -4.79
N ARG A 19 4.95 4.79 -4.25
CA ARG A 19 4.75 3.35 -4.03
C ARG A 19 4.09 2.64 -5.23
N GLY A 20 3.98 3.32 -6.38
CA GLY A 20 3.38 2.76 -7.59
C GLY A 20 1.86 2.76 -7.60
N ILE A 21 1.19 3.39 -6.62
CA ILE A 21 -0.27 3.40 -6.56
C ILE A 21 -0.80 4.53 -7.45
N ALA A 22 -1.59 4.15 -8.45
CA ALA A 22 -2.29 5.10 -9.32
C ALA A 22 -3.39 5.84 -8.54
N LEU A 23 -3.40 7.17 -8.67
CA LEU A 23 -4.40 8.08 -8.09
C LEU A 23 -4.96 8.98 -9.19
N LYS A 24 -6.28 9.20 -9.16
CA LYS A 24 -7.05 9.98 -10.13
C LYS A 24 -6.92 11.49 -9.92
N GLY A 25 -6.57 11.93 -8.71
CA GLY A 25 -6.40 13.33 -8.35
C GLY A 25 -7.66 14.02 -7.84
N ASP A 26 -8.84 13.39 -7.96
CA ASP A 26 -10.11 13.85 -7.38
C ASP A 26 -10.45 13.18 -6.04
N GLU A 27 -9.54 12.37 -5.50
CA GLU A 27 -9.82 11.58 -4.32
C GLU A 27 -9.97 12.42 -3.06
N ARG A 28 -10.86 11.97 -2.18
CA ARG A 28 -11.14 12.66 -0.93
C ARG A 28 -9.92 12.53 0.00
N PRO A 29 -9.56 13.58 0.75
CA PRO A 29 -8.46 13.54 1.71
C PRO A 29 -8.55 12.37 2.70
N GLU A 30 -9.77 12.04 3.15
CA GLU A 30 -10.03 10.90 4.04
C GLU A 30 -9.67 9.56 3.39
N ASP A 31 -10.04 9.35 2.12
CA ASP A 31 -9.74 8.10 1.41
C ASP A 31 -8.24 7.93 1.16
N LEU A 32 -7.53 9.03 0.93
CA LEU A 32 -6.08 9.05 0.78
C LEU A 32 -5.37 8.67 2.10
N ALA A 33 -5.84 9.21 3.22
CA ALA A 33 -5.31 8.89 4.54
C ALA A 33 -5.58 7.43 4.94
N ASP A 34 -6.81 6.95 4.66
CA ASP A 34 -7.20 5.56 4.90
C ASP A 34 -6.35 4.60 4.05
N LEU A 35 -6.13 4.92 2.78
CA LEU A 35 -5.30 4.14 1.90
C LEU A 35 -3.84 4.10 2.35
N LEU A 36 -3.26 5.25 2.71
CA LEU A 36 -1.89 5.29 3.24
C LEU A 36 -1.76 4.38 4.46
N SER A 37 -2.72 4.47 5.38
CA SER A 37 -2.73 3.64 6.59
C SER A 37 -2.85 2.15 6.26
N ALA A 38 -3.65 1.76 5.26
CA ALA A 38 -3.76 0.36 4.83
C ALA A 38 -2.46 -0.17 4.23
N VAL A 39 -1.78 0.65 3.42
CA VAL A 39 -0.49 0.32 2.84
C VAL A 39 0.58 0.17 3.92
N GLU A 40 0.64 1.07 4.89
CA GLU A 40 1.60 0.98 6.02
C GLU A 40 1.36 -0.28 6.87
N ARG A 41 0.10 -0.71 7.06
CA ARG A 41 -0.22 -1.98 7.74
C ARG A 41 0.24 -3.20 6.95
N PHE A 42 0.12 -3.15 5.62
CA PHE A 42 0.63 -4.20 4.74
C PHE A 42 2.15 -4.28 4.87
N GLU A 43 2.84 -3.16 4.68
CA GLU A 43 4.30 -3.04 4.80
C GLU A 43 4.78 -3.60 6.15
N GLY A 44 4.19 -3.15 7.27
CA GLY A 44 4.54 -3.66 8.60
C GLY A 44 4.26 -5.16 8.80
N ALA A 45 3.24 -5.71 8.15
CA ALA A 45 2.98 -7.15 8.18
C ALA A 45 4.03 -7.94 7.39
N VAL A 46 4.49 -7.41 6.26
CA VAL A 46 5.59 -7.98 5.46
C VAL A 46 6.88 -7.97 6.27
N GLU A 47 7.24 -6.80 6.83
CA GLU A 47 8.45 -6.62 7.65
C GLU A 47 8.49 -7.60 8.84
N ALA A 48 7.37 -7.74 9.56
CA ALA A 48 7.26 -8.63 10.71
C ALA A 48 7.34 -10.13 10.38
N ARG A 49 7.20 -10.50 9.09
CA ARG A 49 7.21 -11.90 8.63
C ARG A 49 8.57 -12.37 8.14
N GLY A 50 9.43 -11.47 7.68
CA GLY A 50 10.65 -11.88 6.99
C GLY A 50 11.78 -10.87 6.91
N GLY A 51 11.76 -9.77 7.67
CA GLY A 51 12.94 -9.07 8.23
C GLY A 51 14.11 -8.58 7.35
N ASP A 52 14.24 -8.96 6.09
CA ASP A 52 15.40 -8.66 5.24
C ASP A 52 15.07 -8.55 3.74
N LEU A 53 13.81 -8.82 3.34
CA LEU A 53 13.36 -8.69 1.95
C LEU A 53 12.95 -7.24 1.63
N MET A 54 14.00 -6.45 1.44
CA MET A 54 14.17 -5.35 0.47
C MET A 54 13.12 -4.23 0.39
N VAL A 55 13.45 -3.12 1.07
CA VAL A 55 13.00 -1.76 0.71
C VAL A 55 13.46 -1.36 -0.70
N ASP A 56 14.48 -2.01 -1.29
CA ASP A 56 15.00 -1.73 -2.64
C ASP A 56 14.17 -2.35 -3.79
N ASP A 57 13.31 -3.33 -3.53
CA ASP A 57 12.70 -4.17 -4.59
C ASP A 57 11.23 -3.85 -4.90
N LEU A 58 10.66 -2.77 -4.38
CA LEU A 58 9.31 -2.29 -4.75
C LEU A 58 9.18 -1.93 -6.26
N GLN A 59 10.28 -2.00 -7.03
CA GLN A 59 10.36 -1.82 -8.49
C GLN A 59 10.90 -3.06 -9.24
N SER A 60 11.30 -4.12 -8.54
CA SER A 60 11.98 -5.26 -9.16
C SER A 60 10.98 -6.29 -9.71
N SER A 61 11.28 -6.81 -10.90
CA SER A 61 10.42 -7.71 -11.66
C SER A 61 10.41 -9.17 -11.15
N GLN A 62 10.98 -9.44 -9.96
CA GLN A 62 11.10 -10.79 -9.38
C GLN A 62 11.21 -10.77 -7.84
N PRO A 63 10.14 -10.47 -7.09
CA PRO A 63 10.06 -10.94 -5.72
C PRO A 63 9.78 -12.45 -5.74
N ASP A 64 10.56 -13.23 -5.00
CA ASP A 64 10.44 -14.70 -4.96
C ASP A 64 9.06 -15.17 -4.43
N ASP A 65 8.28 -14.27 -3.80
CA ASP A 65 6.94 -14.57 -3.32
C ASP A 65 5.91 -13.44 -3.57
N ARG A 66 4.88 -13.74 -4.38
CA ARG A 66 3.83 -12.80 -4.78
C ARG A 66 2.95 -12.31 -3.61
N HIS A 67 3.07 -12.93 -2.44
CA HIS A 67 2.30 -12.58 -1.25
C HIS A 67 2.79 -11.30 -0.56
N PHE A 68 4.03 -10.86 -0.83
CA PHE A 68 4.61 -9.64 -0.24
C PHE A 68 4.55 -8.41 -1.17
N VAL A 69 3.83 -8.52 -2.29
CA VAL A 69 3.64 -7.43 -3.25
C VAL A 69 2.29 -6.78 -3.02
N LEU A 70 2.24 -5.45 -3.09
CA LEU A 70 0.97 -4.72 -3.10
C LEU A 70 0.12 -5.16 -4.31
N PRO A 71 -1.18 -5.44 -4.13
CA PRO A 71 -2.04 -5.77 -5.25
C PRO A 71 -2.07 -4.62 -6.26
N PRO A 72 -2.07 -4.88 -7.58
CA PRO A 72 -2.20 -3.81 -8.55
C PRO A 72 -3.59 -3.18 -8.46
N ARG A 73 -3.66 -1.85 -8.39
CA ARG A 73 -4.93 -1.12 -8.47
C ARG A 73 -5.41 -1.01 -9.91
N SER A 74 -6.68 -1.33 -10.17
CA SER A 74 -7.30 -1.05 -11.48
C SER A 74 -7.71 0.42 -11.60
N ALA A 75 -7.61 1.00 -12.80
CA ALA A 75 -7.94 2.42 -13.02
C ALA A 75 -9.41 2.77 -12.71
N ASP A 76 -10.34 1.86 -12.97
CA ASP A 76 -11.76 2.03 -12.67
C ASP A 76 -12.14 1.69 -11.22
N GLU A 77 -11.19 1.25 -10.42
CA GLU A 77 -11.44 0.81 -9.06
C GLU A 77 -11.54 1.99 -8.07
N SER A 78 -12.62 1.99 -7.29
CA SER A 78 -12.80 2.90 -6.16
C SER A 78 -11.73 2.66 -5.09
N LEU A 79 -11.20 3.74 -4.50
CA LEU A 79 -10.21 3.64 -3.41
C LEU A 79 -10.65 2.72 -2.28
N ARG A 80 -11.93 2.79 -1.90
CA ARG A 80 -12.51 1.95 -0.83
C ARG A 80 -12.43 0.45 -1.13
N ILE A 81 -12.62 0.04 -2.39
CA ILE A 81 -12.49 -1.36 -2.79
C ILE A 81 -11.00 -1.76 -2.76
N TYR A 82 -10.13 -0.89 -3.27
CA TYR A 82 -8.70 -1.13 -3.28
C TYR A 82 -8.13 -1.25 -1.86
N ILE A 83 -8.57 -0.39 -0.92
CA ILE A 83 -8.22 -0.48 0.51
C ILE A 83 -8.58 -1.86 1.07
N ALA A 84 -9.79 -2.35 0.80
CA ALA A 84 -10.22 -3.66 1.26
C ALA A 84 -9.36 -4.80 0.66
N GLN A 85 -8.88 -4.66 -0.58
CA GLN A 85 -7.93 -5.61 -1.17
C GLN A 85 -6.58 -5.59 -0.46
N VAL A 86 -6.06 -4.41 -0.12
CA VAL A 86 -4.79 -4.26 0.63
C VAL A 86 -4.91 -4.86 2.03
N ASP A 87 -6.03 -4.63 2.73
CA ASP A 87 -6.27 -5.24 4.04
C ASP A 87 -6.40 -6.77 3.93
N GLY A 88 -7.03 -7.28 2.86
CA GLY A 88 -7.08 -8.71 2.56
C GLY A 88 -5.69 -9.31 2.30
N ALA A 89 -4.85 -8.62 1.53
CA ALA A 89 -3.45 -9.02 1.31
C ALA A 89 -2.65 -9.02 2.62
N THR A 90 -2.89 -8.02 3.48
CA THR A 90 -2.27 -7.93 4.82
C THR A 90 -2.63 -9.12 5.69
N ALA A 91 -3.90 -9.56 5.68
CA ALA A 91 -4.33 -10.76 6.40
C ALA A 91 -3.60 -12.00 5.87
N ARG A 92 -3.50 -12.16 4.54
CA ARG A 92 -2.78 -13.29 3.92
C ARG A 92 -1.31 -13.33 4.31
N VAL A 93 -0.63 -12.18 4.36
CA VAL A 93 0.76 -12.07 4.85
C VAL A 93 0.87 -12.54 6.30
N LYS A 94 -0.09 -12.14 7.15
CA LYS A 94 -0.14 -12.59 8.55
C LYS A 94 -0.51 -14.06 8.71
N GLU A 95 -1.16 -14.67 7.75
CA GLU A 95 -1.47 -16.11 7.78
C GLU A 95 -0.36 -16.95 7.14
N HIS A 96 0.51 -16.34 6.34
CA HIS A 96 1.59 -17.05 5.65
C HIS A 96 2.64 -17.57 6.65
N PRO A 97 3.08 -18.84 6.54
CA PRO A 97 4.13 -19.37 7.40
C PRO A 97 5.38 -18.49 7.30
N ARG A 98 6.08 -18.29 8.42
CA ARG A 98 7.37 -17.58 8.41
C ARG A 98 8.32 -18.39 7.53
N ILE A 99 8.85 -17.76 6.51
CA ILE A 99 10.05 -18.23 5.81
C ILE A 99 11.22 -18.06 6.80
N THR A 100 11.36 -19.03 7.71
CA THR A 100 12.63 -19.27 8.39
C THR A 100 13.60 -19.73 7.31
N SER A 101 14.59 -18.89 6.99
CA SER A 101 15.83 -19.35 6.36
C SER A 101 16.57 -20.33 7.25
#